data_AF-A0A4R7JPC6-F1
#
_entry.id   AF-A0A4R7JPC6-F1
#
_cell.length_a   1.000
_cell.length_b   1.000
_cell.length_c   1.000
_cell.angle_alpha   90.00
_cell.angle_beta   90.00
_cell.angle_gamma   90.00
#
_symmetry.space_group_name_H-M   'P 1'
#
loop_
_entity.id
_entity.type
_entity.pdbx_description
1 polymer ?
#
loop_
_entity_poly.entity_id
_entity_poly.type
_entity_poly.pdbx_seq_one_letter_code
_entity_poly.pdbx_strand_id
1 'polypeptide(L)'
;MKKIVQYILVFFVLSSCSDNDLGEVEDLDSGTIEVTVLLGDNAAIGATVTTDPETKTKIVNETGVVVFNDIPPGEYTVKVILSEVPDFIYFQEIILAKDETKKIIFEIPEIPELTEQDLDVASWLNLSYKNLQGIFDADAYLAYWGDTGTDILKANRMVDGTLVELDAYYLNSQTNIINDVWAEHYIQIRNINLGIDYLIDSSNIVADNINRVEYEAQFKFLRGLLYFNLIKIYGNPLLSVTAEIDLSGPPNYPQNPNTTYTQIEEDLLFAVQNLPVSESNDRANQLTARALLAKVYMTMAGFPLNETSKYANALEHLKIIQGQYELIANYNSIFKEENEVSNSEILFRIAYDGEENTSSSFNDYWGPIGVTERDALVLVPGFANSFNNMAATFNNPVSFPIVIEDNRFENSIATFSVSGSSVVNEENPDNWRPLKWYNGELPNADFSSTSFDYPLIRYADILLLLAEAENEINGPTALAYDAINQVRERAYGNNANNITSNLNQEEFLEAIFLERKLELCFEGHRRDDLIRGEKLQEVIDDFNNNNDFQKDFQPHEYVWPIPQSEINLNPNAIQNPGY
;
A
#
# COMPACT_ATOMS: atom_id res chain seq x y z
N MET A 1 16.78 11.79 1.53
CA MET A 1 17.95 11.00 1.11
C MET A 1 19.22 11.53 1.80
N LYS A 2 19.64 10.95 2.93
CA LYS A 2 20.93 11.26 3.57
C LYS A 2 21.87 10.08 3.31
N LYS A 3 22.95 10.29 2.55
CA LYS A 3 24.00 9.29 2.36
C LYS A 3 25.06 9.44 3.46
N ILE A 4 25.27 8.34 4.16
CA ILE A 4 26.38 8.08 5.08
C ILE A 4 27.67 7.92 4.26
N VAL A 5 28.78 8.53 4.68
CA VAL A 5 30.12 8.22 4.16
C VAL A 5 31.07 7.88 5.31
N GLN A 6 31.74 6.77 5.11
CA GLN A 6 32.62 6.01 5.99
C GLN A 6 34.03 6.65 6.01
N TYR A 7 34.60 6.91 7.17
CA TYR A 7 35.99 7.37 7.28
C TYR A 7 36.95 6.18 7.38
N ILE A 8 37.91 6.11 6.44
CA ILE A 8 39.12 5.28 6.54
C ILE A 8 40.21 6.15 7.14
N LEU A 9 40.68 5.79 8.34
CA LEU A 9 41.84 6.38 8.99
C LEU A 9 43.09 5.57 8.62
N VAL A 10 44.02 6.16 7.88
CA VAL A 10 45.37 5.62 7.71
C VAL A 10 46.35 6.54 8.41
N PHE A 11 46.92 6.04 9.51
CA PHE A 11 48.10 6.61 10.15
C PHE A 11 49.35 6.19 9.37
N PHE A 12 50.22 7.14 9.05
CA PHE A 12 51.65 6.86 8.97
C PHE A 12 52.46 7.91 9.73
N VAL A 13 53.40 7.38 10.50
CA VAL A 13 54.26 8.05 11.47
C VAL A 13 55.65 8.23 10.85
N LEU A 14 56.30 9.37 11.11
CA LEU A 14 57.67 9.51 11.68
C LEU A 14 58.50 10.64 11.06
N SER A 15 58.83 11.58 11.96
CA SER A 15 60.16 12.10 12.29
C SER A 15 61.07 12.67 11.20
N SER A 16 61.49 13.93 11.39
CA SER A 16 62.77 14.22 12.04
C SER A 16 62.88 15.68 12.49
N CYS A 17 63.53 15.89 13.64
CA CYS A 17 64.18 17.16 13.98
C CYS A 17 65.63 17.11 13.49
N SER A 18 66.15 18.24 13.00
CA SER A 18 67.55 18.60 13.19
C SER A 18 67.71 20.12 13.29
N ASP A 19 68.59 20.51 14.20
CA ASP A 19 68.80 21.83 14.79
C ASP A 19 69.34 22.94 13.85
N ASN A 20 69.02 24.18 14.29
CA ASN A 20 69.79 25.43 14.26
C ASN A 20 70.32 25.97 12.92
N ASP A 21 69.80 27.13 12.52
CA ASP A 21 70.63 28.35 12.45
C ASP A 21 69.75 29.61 12.45
N LEU A 22 70.11 30.58 13.29
CA LEU A 22 69.59 31.94 13.25
C LEU A 22 70.53 32.76 12.36
N GLY A 23 70.11 33.05 11.14
CA GLY A 23 70.86 33.91 10.23
C GLY A 23 70.03 34.35 9.03
N GLU A 24 69.93 35.67 8.88
CA GLU A 24 69.50 36.43 7.69
C GLU A 24 67.99 36.53 7.41
N VAL A 25 67.56 37.77 7.17
CA VAL A 25 66.24 38.13 6.66
C VAL A 25 66.18 37.63 5.22
N GLU A 26 65.59 36.45 5.00
CA GLU A 26 65.21 35.99 3.66
C GLU A 26 64.09 36.91 3.15
N ASP A 27 64.27 37.46 1.95
CA ASP A 27 63.16 37.97 1.15
C ASP A 27 62.09 36.88 1.16
N LEU A 28 60.88 37.21 1.62
CA LEU A 28 59.78 36.24 1.68
C LEU A 28 59.45 35.83 0.25
N ASP A 29 60.02 34.69 -0.17
CA ASP A 29 59.66 33.96 -1.37
C ASP A 29 58.16 33.74 -1.32
N SER A 30 57.43 34.54 -2.08
CA SER A 30 55.97 34.57 -2.00
C SER A 30 55.36 34.65 -3.39
N GLY A 31 54.26 33.93 -3.55
CA GLY A 31 53.41 33.95 -4.73
C GLY A 31 52.13 34.74 -4.48
N THR A 32 51.31 34.80 -5.52
CA THR A 32 49.99 35.44 -5.51
C THR A 32 48.93 34.45 -5.94
N ILE A 33 47.79 34.42 -5.25
CA ILE A 33 46.60 33.66 -5.68
C ILE A 33 45.52 34.66 -6.08
N GLU A 34 45.15 34.68 -7.34
CA GLU A 34 44.06 35.49 -7.89
C GLU A 34 42.86 34.57 -8.15
N VAL A 35 41.74 34.85 -7.49
CA VAL A 35 40.52 34.05 -7.57
C VAL A 35 39.42 34.90 -8.17
N THR A 36 38.95 34.51 -9.34
CA THR A 36 37.73 35.05 -9.96
C THR A 36 36.55 34.18 -9.55
N VAL A 37 35.47 34.79 -9.07
CA VAL A 37 34.23 34.10 -8.70
C VAL A 37 33.08 34.73 -9.46
N LEU A 38 32.45 33.92 -10.31
CA LEU A 38 31.30 34.28 -11.12
C LEU A 38 30.07 33.51 -10.65
N LEU A 39 28.93 34.19 -10.61
CA LEU A 39 27.58 33.63 -10.45
C LEU A 39 26.83 33.89 -11.76
N GLY A 40 26.63 32.85 -12.56
CA GLY A 40 26.24 32.98 -13.97
C GLY A 40 27.30 33.77 -14.75
N ASP A 41 26.85 34.77 -15.50
CA ASP A 41 27.71 35.70 -16.25
C ASP A 41 28.19 36.91 -15.40
N ASN A 42 27.81 36.98 -14.12
CA ASN A 42 28.05 38.13 -13.24
C ASN A 42 29.09 37.85 -12.14
N ALA A 43 29.68 38.89 -11.58
CA ALA A 43 30.53 38.77 -10.38
C ALA A 43 29.71 38.28 -9.17
N ALA A 44 30.20 37.28 -8.43
CA ALA A 44 29.56 36.77 -7.22
C ALA A 44 29.82 37.68 -6.00
N ILE A 45 29.30 38.91 -6.05
CA ILE A 45 29.54 39.94 -5.02
C ILE A 45 29.09 39.45 -3.64
N GLY A 46 29.94 39.62 -2.62
CA GLY A 46 29.63 39.19 -1.25
C GLY A 46 30.03 37.75 -0.93
N ALA A 47 30.42 36.95 -1.93
CA ALA A 47 30.97 35.62 -1.69
C ALA A 47 32.28 35.70 -0.88
N THR A 48 32.48 34.74 0.03
CA THR A 48 33.66 34.64 0.87
C THR A 48 34.64 33.65 0.26
N VAL A 49 35.89 34.07 0.09
CA VAL A 49 36.99 33.24 -0.40
C VAL A 49 38.03 33.05 0.69
N THR A 50 38.43 31.81 0.93
CA THR A 50 39.40 31.44 1.99
C THR A 50 40.47 30.52 1.43
N THR A 51 41.73 30.71 1.85
CA THR A 51 42.86 29.81 1.55
C THR A 51 43.21 28.94 2.78
N ASP A 52 43.74 27.74 2.59
CA ASP A 52 44.17 26.81 3.66
C ASP A 52 45.47 26.13 3.19
N PRO A 53 46.56 26.02 3.98
CA PRO A 53 46.68 26.21 5.44
C PRO A 53 46.74 27.66 5.93
N GLU A 54 47.02 28.62 5.04
CA GLU A 54 47.07 30.03 5.41
C GLU A 54 45.65 30.62 5.37
N THR A 55 44.96 30.68 6.51
CA THR A 55 43.54 31.07 6.63
C THR A 55 43.28 32.56 6.40
N LYS A 56 43.75 33.11 5.28
CA LYS A 56 43.37 34.44 4.79
C LYS A 56 41.96 34.35 4.18
N THR A 57 41.09 35.30 4.55
CA THR A 57 39.71 35.39 4.06
C THR A 57 39.49 36.72 3.36
N LYS A 58 38.86 36.71 2.18
CA LYS A 58 38.47 37.91 1.43
C LYS A 58 37.04 37.80 0.93
N ILE A 59 36.40 38.95 0.72
CA ILE A 59 35.05 39.04 0.16
C ILE A 59 35.15 39.52 -1.29
N VAL A 60 34.43 38.86 -2.18
CA VAL A 60 34.34 39.21 -3.60
C VAL A 60 33.61 40.55 -3.75
N ASN A 61 34.22 41.46 -4.51
CA ASN A 61 33.70 42.80 -4.79
C ASN A 61 33.11 42.87 -6.20
N GLU A 62 32.76 44.08 -6.67
CA GLU A 62 32.16 44.33 -7.98
C GLU A 62 32.98 43.82 -9.18
N THR A 63 34.29 43.60 -9.02
CA THR A 63 35.13 43.07 -10.11
C THR A 63 35.09 41.56 -10.21
N GLY A 64 34.47 40.87 -9.25
CA GLY A 64 34.43 39.40 -9.20
C GLY A 64 35.77 38.75 -8.84
N VAL A 65 36.79 39.53 -8.49
CA VAL A 65 38.17 39.05 -8.31
C VAL A 65 38.68 39.40 -6.92
N VAL A 66 39.26 38.40 -6.24
CA VAL A 66 40.01 38.58 -5.00
C VAL A 66 41.44 38.13 -5.19
N VAL A 67 42.39 38.89 -4.65
CA VAL A 67 43.82 38.61 -4.81
C VAL A 67 44.47 38.43 -3.45
N PHE A 68 45.10 37.30 -3.20
CA PHE A 68 45.89 37.01 -2.01
C PHE A 68 47.38 37.16 -2.35
N ASN A 69 48.02 38.19 -1.81
CA ASN A 69 49.45 38.45 -1.99
C ASN A 69 50.24 37.86 -0.82
N ASP A 70 51.55 37.78 -1.02
CA ASP A 70 52.53 37.39 -0.01
C ASP A 70 52.23 35.99 0.56
N ILE A 71 51.92 35.03 -0.33
CA ILE A 71 51.56 33.65 0.02
C ILE A 71 52.78 32.74 -0.15
N PRO A 72 53.23 32.00 0.89
CA PRO A 72 54.35 31.09 0.78
C PRO A 72 54.13 29.99 -0.30
N PRO A 73 55.15 29.52 -1.02
CA PRO A 73 55.01 28.38 -1.93
C PRO A 73 54.51 27.13 -1.19
N GLY A 74 53.60 26.39 -1.81
CA GLY A 74 52.99 25.22 -1.18
C GLY A 74 51.69 24.77 -1.84
N GLU A 75 51.07 23.76 -1.23
CA GLU A 75 49.74 23.27 -1.62
C GLU A 75 48.67 24.05 -0.85
N TYR A 76 47.65 24.53 -1.56
CA TYR A 76 46.55 25.29 -0.98
C TYR A 76 45.20 24.75 -1.41
N THR A 77 44.24 24.77 -0.48
CA THR A 77 42.82 24.66 -0.83
C THR A 77 42.20 26.05 -0.82
N VAL A 78 41.69 26.49 -1.97
CA VAL A 78 40.90 27.73 -2.09
C VAL A 78 39.43 27.36 -1.99
N LYS A 79 38.72 27.94 -1.03
CA LYS A 79 37.29 27.70 -0.79
C LYS A 79 36.50 28.97 -1.09
N VAL A 80 35.33 28.83 -1.69
CA VAL A 80 34.36 29.90 -1.97
C VAL A 80 33.02 29.52 -1.36
N ILE A 81 32.42 30.45 -0.62
CA ILE A 81 31.11 30.33 0.01
C ILE A 81 30.25 31.50 -0.45
N LEU A 82 29.10 31.22 -1.05
CA LEU A 82 28.15 32.26 -1.43
C LEU A 82 27.36 32.74 -0.21
N SER A 83 27.16 34.06 -0.09
CA SER A 83 26.42 34.65 1.04
C SER A 83 24.96 34.21 1.12
N GLU A 84 24.35 33.93 -0.03
CA GLU A 84 22.94 33.53 -0.14
C GLU A 84 22.71 32.04 0.17
N VAL A 85 23.75 31.21 0.05
CA VAL A 85 23.68 29.76 0.28
C VAL A 85 24.93 29.26 1.04
N PRO A 86 25.10 29.65 2.32
CA PRO A 86 26.35 29.44 3.07
C PRO A 86 26.71 27.96 3.29
N ASP A 87 25.75 27.05 3.12
CA ASP A 87 25.94 25.61 3.28
C ASP A 87 26.66 24.95 2.08
N PHE A 88 26.77 25.65 0.94
CA PHE A 88 27.48 25.16 -0.24
C PHE A 88 28.89 25.74 -0.32
N ILE A 89 29.89 24.85 -0.26
CA ILE A 89 31.31 25.20 -0.31
C ILE A 89 31.90 24.72 -1.63
N TYR A 90 32.30 25.64 -2.49
CA TYR A 90 33.07 25.34 -3.69
C TYR A 90 34.54 25.39 -3.33
N PHE A 91 35.35 24.45 -3.82
CA PHE A 91 36.78 24.47 -3.53
C PHE A 91 37.62 23.95 -4.69
N GLN A 92 38.88 24.39 -4.71
CA GLN A 92 39.89 23.91 -5.63
C GLN A 92 41.24 23.82 -4.94
N GLU A 93 41.91 22.69 -5.13
CA GLU A 93 43.29 22.48 -4.71
C GLU A 93 44.26 23.03 -5.76
N ILE A 94 45.28 23.75 -5.31
CA ILE A 94 46.32 24.30 -6.17
C ILE A 94 47.71 24.11 -5.56
N ILE A 95 48.72 24.10 -6.42
CA ILE A 95 50.13 24.22 -6.03
C ILE A 95 50.60 25.61 -6.48
N LEU A 96 51.14 26.38 -5.53
CA LEU A 96 51.71 27.70 -5.74
C LEU A 96 53.24 27.62 -5.66
N ALA A 97 53.93 27.99 -6.73
CA ALA A 97 55.39 28.11 -6.76
C ALA A 97 55.86 29.52 -6.37
N LYS A 98 57.16 29.64 -6.07
CA LYS A 98 57.84 30.92 -5.82
C LYS A 98 57.68 31.87 -7.01
N ASP A 99 57.38 33.15 -6.71
CA ASP A 99 57.16 34.22 -7.69
C ASP A 99 56.05 33.92 -8.74
N GLU A 100 55.19 32.92 -8.49
CA GLU A 100 54.06 32.57 -9.36
C GLU A 100 52.82 33.39 -8.99
N THR A 101 52.03 33.78 -10.00
CA THR A 101 50.64 34.20 -9.80
C THR A 101 49.71 33.08 -10.28
N LYS A 102 49.05 32.40 -9.36
CA LYS A 102 48.05 31.37 -9.67
C LYS A 102 46.69 32.01 -9.88
N LYS A 103 46.11 31.82 -11.08
CA LYS A 103 44.76 32.28 -11.38
C LYS A 103 43.77 31.13 -11.33
N ILE A 104 42.69 31.30 -10.59
CA ILE A 104 41.61 30.33 -10.44
C ILE A 104 40.30 31.03 -10.78
N ILE A 105 39.41 30.33 -11.49
CA ILE A 105 38.08 30.83 -11.82
C ILE A 105 37.05 29.82 -11.30
N PHE A 106 36.15 30.30 -10.45
CA PHE A 106 34.95 29.58 -10.03
C PHE A 106 33.76 30.12 -10.83
N GLU A 107 33.25 29.31 -11.76
CA GLU A 107 32.01 29.58 -12.50
C GLU A 107 30.86 28.86 -11.81
N ILE A 108 30.11 29.57 -10.96
CA ILE A 108 28.99 29.01 -10.23
C ILE A 108 27.72 29.32 -11.02
N PRO A 109 26.89 28.31 -11.39
CA PRO A 109 25.64 28.57 -12.11
C PRO A 109 24.68 29.44 -11.29
N GLU A 110 23.85 30.24 -11.96
CA GLU A 110 22.77 30.97 -11.29
C GLU A 110 21.88 29.98 -10.52
N ILE A 111 21.55 30.34 -9.28
CA ILE A 111 20.62 29.58 -8.47
C ILE A 111 19.23 29.93 -8.99
N PRO A 112 18.46 28.97 -9.52
CA PRO A 112 17.12 29.27 -10.01
C PRO A 112 16.26 29.80 -8.87
N GLU A 113 15.51 30.88 -9.12
CA GLU A 113 14.47 31.32 -8.19
C GLU A 113 13.45 30.18 -8.04
N LEU A 114 13.31 29.66 -6.82
CA LEU A 114 12.22 28.75 -6.48
C LEU A 114 10.95 29.61 -6.33
N THR A 115 10.10 29.62 -7.35
CA THR A 115 8.76 30.20 -7.21
C THR A 115 7.84 29.19 -6.56
N GLU A 116 7.25 29.57 -5.43
CA GLU A 116 6.19 28.80 -4.77
C GLU A 116 4.98 28.74 -5.70
N GLN A 117 4.55 27.53 -6.05
CA GLN A 117 3.38 27.29 -6.89
C GLN A 117 2.27 26.68 -6.04
N ASP A 118 1.07 27.23 -6.16
CA ASP A 118 -0.14 26.68 -5.56
C ASP A 118 -0.35 25.21 -5.96
N LEU A 119 -0.84 24.40 -5.02
CA LEU A 119 -1.13 23.00 -5.27
C LEU A 119 -2.33 22.88 -6.23
N ASP A 120 -2.14 22.19 -7.37
CA ASP A 120 -3.28 21.74 -8.18
C ASP A 120 -3.96 20.57 -7.48
N VAL A 121 -4.95 20.91 -6.64
CA VAL A 121 -5.67 19.95 -5.80
C VAL A 121 -6.41 18.89 -6.62
N ALA A 122 -6.88 19.22 -7.84
CA ALA A 122 -7.55 18.25 -8.70
C ALA A 122 -6.56 17.19 -9.21
N SER A 123 -5.40 17.62 -9.72
CA SER A 123 -4.34 16.70 -10.10
C SER A 123 -3.83 15.90 -8.90
N TRP A 124 -3.71 16.53 -7.73
CA TRP A 124 -3.28 15.88 -6.50
C TRP A 124 -4.27 14.80 -6.01
N LEU A 125 -5.56 15.09 -6.06
CA LEU A 125 -6.60 14.12 -5.73
C LEU A 125 -6.59 12.94 -6.71
N ASN A 126 -6.45 13.21 -8.02
CA ASN A 126 -6.32 12.17 -9.04
C ASN A 126 -5.13 11.26 -8.77
N LEU A 127 -3.97 11.84 -8.44
CA LEU A 127 -2.79 11.09 -8.05
C LEU A 127 -3.04 10.24 -6.80
N SER A 128 -3.76 10.77 -5.81
CA SER A 128 -4.06 10.05 -4.56
C SER A 128 -4.93 8.81 -4.79
N TYR A 129 -5.89 8.86 -5.72
CA TYR A 129 -6.62 7.65 -6.14
C TYR A 129 -5.74 6.69 -6.93
N LYS A 130 -4.94 7.19 -7.87
CA LYS A 130 -4.02 6.36 -8.67
C LYS A 130 -3.04 5.60 -7.79
N ASN A 131 -2.53 6.23 -6.74
CA ASN A 131 -1.58 5.61 -5.82
C ASN A 131 -2.16 4.43 -5.02
N LEU A 132 -3.48 4.24 -4.99
CA LEU A 132 -4.08 3.03 -4.43
C LEU A 132 -3.66 1.76 -5.18
N GLN A 133 -3.27 1.88 -6.46
CA GLN A 133 -2.78 0.77 -7.27
C GLN A 133 -1.64 0.01 -6.57
N GLY A 134 -0.65 0.73 -6.01
CA GLY A 134 0.49 0.11 -5.33
C GLY A 134 0.14 -0.57 -4.01
N ILE A 135 -1.03 -0.29 -3.44
CA ILE A 135 -1.52 -0.94 -2.22
C ILE A 135 -2.35 -2.17 -2.59
N PHE A 136 -3.25 -2.05 -3.57
CA PHE A 136 -4.24 -3.07 -3.90
C PHE A 136 -3.87 -3.96 -5.08
N ASP A 137 -2.63 -3.92 -5.54
CA ASP A 137 -2.14 -4.87 -6.54
C ASP A 137 -2.13 -6.31 -5.97
N ALA A 138 -2.13 -7.29 -6.88
CA ALA A 138 -2.13 -8.70 -6.52
C ALA A 138 -0.86 -9.09 -5.77
N ASP A 139 0.30 -8.55 -6.13
CA ASP A 139 1.56 -8.71 -5.41
C ASP A 139 1.67 -7.92 -4.11
N ALA A 140 0.62 -7.19 -3.70
CA ALA A 140 0.61 -6.33 -2.53
C ALA A 140 -0.46 -6.78 -1.51
N TYR A 141 -1.43 -5.93 -1.17
CA TYR A 141 -2.42 -6.19 -0.12
C TYR A 141 -3.19 -7.50 -0.36
N LEU A 142 -3.48 -7.85 -1.61
CA LEU A 142 -4.30 -9.03 -1.90
C LEU A 142 -3.58 -10.35 -1.65
N ALA A 143 -2.33 -10.48 -2.11
CA ALA A 143 -1.54 -11.65 -1.76
C ALA A 143 -1.08 -11.63 -0.29
N TYR A 144 -0.81 -10.46 0.30
CA TYR A 144 -0.21 -10.40 1.64
C TYR A 144 -1.18 -10.31 2.82
N TRP A 145 -2.34 -9.68 2.64
CA TRP A 145 -3.35 -9.50 3.69
C TRP A 145 -4.77 -9.93 3.28
N GLY A 146 -4.94 -10.60 2.14
CA GLY A 146 -6.23 -11.08 1.65
C GLY A 146 -6.53 -12.54 2.01
N ASP A 147 -6.46 -13.41 1.00
CA ASP A 147 -6.93 -14.80 1.11
C ASP A 147 -5.79 -15.80 1.36
N THR A 148 -4.52 -15.38 1.23
CA THR A 148 -3.35 -16.23 1.50
C THR A 148 -3.25 -16.62 2.97
N GLY A 149 -2.89 -17.87 3.25
CA GLY A 149 -2.77 -18.35 4.62
C GLY A 149 -4.11 -18.68 5.28
N THR A 150 -5.22 -18.65 4.54
CA THR A 150 -6.58 -19.01 5.01
C THR A 150 -6.97 -20.45 4.63
N ASP A 151 -8.26 -20.76 4.58
CA ASP A 151 -8.87 -22.00 4.06
C ASP A 151 -9.15 -21.97 2.54
N ILE A 152 -8.72 -20.92 1.83
CA ILE A 152 -8.91 -20.76 0.39
C ILE A 152 -7.59 -20.91 -0.37
N LEU A 153 -6.58 -20.11 -0.02
CA LEU A 153 -5.29 -20.07 -0.70
C LEU A 153 -4.12 -20.40 0.24
N LYS A 154 -3.12 -21.06 -0.35
CA LYS A 154 -1.79 -21.26 0.24
C LYS A 154 -0.71 -20.89 -0.77
N ALA A 155 0.49 -20.60 -0.29
CA ALA A 155 1.62 -20.32 -1.17
C ALA A 155 2.09 -21.59 -1.90
N ASN A 156 2.46 -21.46 -3.17
CA ASN A 156 3.13 -22.52 -3.90
C ASN A 156 4.55 -22.70 -3.36
N ARG A 157 4.81 -23.85 -2.75
CA ARG A 157 6.08 -24.17 -2.09
C ARG A 157 7.24 -24.42 -3.07
N MET A 158 6.97 -24.46 -4.37
CA MET A 158 8.03 -24.46 -5.38
C MET A 158 8.64 -23.08 -5.60
N VAL A 159 7.94 -22.03 -5.16
CA VAL A 159 8.44 -20.66 -5.12
C VAL A 159 9.07 -20.44 -3.74
N ASP A 160 10.24 -19.81 -3.69
CA ASP A 160 10.86 -19.38 -2.44
C ASP A 160 10.52 -17.91 -2.18
N GLY A 161 10.43 -17.50 -0.91
CA GLY A 161 10.24 -16.11 -0.52
C GLY A 161 9.06 -15.84 0.42
N THR A 162 8.75 -14.55 0.55
CA THR A 162 7.89 -14.01 1.61
C THR A 162 6.46 -14.57 1.63
N LEU A 163 5.90 -15.00 0.51
CA LEU A 163 4.57 -15.64 0.49
C LEU A 163 4.54 -16.96 1.26
N VAL A 164 5.63 -17.74 1.19
CA VAL A 164 5.75 -19.01 1.91
C VAL A 164 5.85 -18.77 3.42
N GLU A 165 6.57 -17.73 3.81
CA GLU A 165 6.67 -17.28 5.22
C GLU A 165 5.33 -16.76 5.74
N LEU A 166 4.61 -16.00 4.92
CA LEU A 166 3.27 -15.50 5.24
C LEU A 166 2.27 -16.65 5.43
N ASP A 167 2.20 -17.59 4.48
CA ASP A 167 1.31 -18.75 4.55
C ASP A 167 1.63 -19.64 5.76
N ALA A 168 2.90 -19.68 6.16
CA ALA A 168 3.37 -20.43 7.33
C ALA A 168 3.18 -19.71 8.67
N TYR A 169 2.80 -18.43 8.66
CA TYR A 169 2.78 -17.55 9.84
C TYR A 169 4.16 -17.42 10.50
N TYR A 170 5.18 -17.05 9.72
CA TYR A 170 6.56 -16.83 10.18
C TYR A 170 7.05 -15.39 10.05
N LEU A 171 6.18 -14.45 9.67
CA LEU A 171 6.56 -13.04 9.57
C LEU A 171 6.80 -12.44 10.96
N ASN A 172 7.82 -11.59 11.08
CA ASN A 172 8.13 -10.88 12.32
C ASN A 172 8.44 -9.40 12.02
N SER A 173 8.70 -8.61 13.08
CA SER A 173 8.88 -7.15 12.97
C SER A 173 10.05 -6.74 12.06
N GLN A 174 10.99 -7.64 11.77
CA GLN A 174 12.15 -7.38 10.89
C GLN A 174 11.92 -7.81 9.44
N THR A 175 10.80 -8.51 9.14
CA THR A 175 10.52 -8.93 7.77
C THR A 175 10.22 -7.71 6.90
N ASN A 176 10.89 -7.58 5.76
CA ASN A 176 10.81 -6.39 4.90
C ASN A 176 9.38 -6.03 4.49
N ILE A 177 8.55 -7.02 4.12
CA ILE A 177 7.18 -6.73 3.66
C ILE A 177 6.33 -6.03 4.73
N ILE A 178 6.57 -6.33 6.01
CA ILE A 178 5.89 -5.67 7.13
C ILE A 178 6.20 -4.18 7.12
N ASN A 179 7.45 -3.80 6.85
CA ASN A 179 7.86 -2.40 6.71
C ASN A 179 7.33 -1.77 5.43
N ASP A 180 7.37 -2.48 4.31
CA ASP A 180 7.02 -1.91 3.01
C ASP A 180 5.52 -1.58 2.93
N VAL A 181 4.66 -2.50 3.38
CA VAL A 181 3.21 -2.25 3.49
C VAL A 181 2.94 -1.08 4.44
N TRP A 182 3.60 -1.02 5.60
CA TRP A 182 3.44 0.10 6.54
C TRP A 182 3.83 1.43 5.90
N ALA A 183 5.04 1.51 5.34
CA ALA A 183 5.58 2.72 4.75
C ALA A 183 4.71 3.24 3.60
N GLU A 184 4.24 2.35 2.72
CA GLU A 184 3.39 2.73 1.59
C GLU A 184 2.09 3.38 2.07
N HIS A 185 1.41 2.79 3.06
CA HIS A 185 0.20 3.39 3.63
C HIS A 185 0.46 4.79 4.22
N TYR A 186 1.55 5.00 4.97
CA TYR A 186 1.85 6.31 5.54
C TYR A 186 2.31 7.35 4.52
N ILE A 187 2.99 6.94 3.44
CA ILE A 187 3.31 7.82 2.31
C ILE A 187 2.00 8.35 1.72
N GLN A 188 1.03 7.48 1.48
CA GLN A 188 -0.25 7.90 0.92
C GLN A 188 -1.11 8.70 1.89
N ILE A 189 -1.14 8.34 3.18
CA ILE A 189 -1.80 9.15 4.21
C ILE A 189 -1.21 10.56 4.26
N ARG A 190 0.13 10.70 4.17
CA ARG A 190 0.76 12.03 4.13
C ARG A 190 0.34 12.82 2.89
N ASN A 191 0.30 12.20 1.72
CA ASN A 191 -0.16 12.85 0.49
C ASN A 191 -1.62 13.31 0.61
N ILE A 192 -2.47 12.49 1.20
CA ILE A 192 -3.88 12.81 1.45
C ILE A 192 -4.00 13.96 2.46
N ASN A 193 -3.24 13.93 3.56
CA ASN A 193 -3.23 15.01 4.54
C ASN A 193 -2.78 16.34 3.93
N LEU A 194 -1.80 16.34 2.99
CA LEU A 194 -1.42 17.56 2.27
C LEU A 194 -2.60 18.18 1.52
N GLY A 195 -3.39 17.34 0.84
CA GLY A 195 -4.60 17.78 0.13
C GLY A 195 -5.66 18.33 1.07
N ILE A 196 -5.88 17.66 2.21
CA ILE A 196 -6.83 18.10 3.25
C ILE A 196 -6.38 19.45 3.84
N ASP A 197 -5.14 19.54 4.33
CA ASP A 197 -4.58 20.74 4.94
C ASP A 197 -4.65 21.94 3.98
N TYR A 198 -4.34 21.71 2.70
CA TYR A 198 -4.43 22.74 1.66
C TYR A 198 -5.87 23.23 1.45
N LEU A 199 -6.85 22.32 1.45
CA LEU A 199 -8.27 22.62 1.24
C LEU A 199 -8.93 23.33 2.42
N ILE A 200 -8.58 22.96 3.66
CA ILE A 200 -9.15 23.56 4.87
C ILE A 200 -8.61 24.96 5.13
N ASP A 201 -7.38 25.25 4.70
CA ASP A 201 -6.85 26.60 4.74
C ASP A 201 -7.50 27.47 3.66
N SER A 202 -8.43 28.32 4.10
CA SER A 202 -9.17 29.25 3.25
C SER A 202 -8.29 30.32 2.57
N SER A 203 -7.04 30.49 3.00
CA SER A 203 -6.09 31.43 2.40
C SER A 203 -5.44 30.90 1.12
N ASN A 204 -5.34 29.58 0.97
CA ASN A 204 -4.81 28.94 -0.23
C ASN A 204 -5.73 29.17 -1.44
N ILE A 205 -5.15 29.28 -2.63
CA ILE A 205 -5.93 29.48 -3.86
C ILE A 205 -6.31 28.11 -4.45
N VAL A 206 -7.60 27.94 -4.77
CA VAL A 206 -8.15 26.74 -5.40
C VAL A 206 -8.96 27.18 -6.61
N ALA A 207 -8.92 26.41 -7.70
CA ALA A 207 -9.66 26.74 -8.92
C ALA A 207 -11.17 26.84 -8.68
N ASP A 208 -11.83 27.82 -9.32
CA ASP A 208 -13.26 28.15 -9.10
C ASP A 208 -14.23 26.99 -9.35
N ASN A 209 -13.84 26.01 -10.18
CA ASN A 209 -14.65 24.83 -10.49
C ASN A 209 -14.53 23.70 -9.45
N ILE A 210 -13.66 23.84 -8.46
CA ILE A 210 -13.45 22.83 -7.42
C ILE A 210 -14.33 23.15 -6.21
N ASN A 211 -15.15 22.18 -5.81
CA ASN A 211 -15.87 22.22 -4.55
C ASN A 211 -14.94 21.72 -3.42
N ARG A 212 -14.45 22.65 -2.59
CA ARG A 212 -13.53 22.33 -1.49
C ARG A 212 -14.04 21.22 -0.58
N VAL A 213 -15.31 21.30 -0.18
CA VAL A 213 -15.91 20.35 0.79
C VAL A 213 -16.03 18.96 0.19
N GLU A 214 -16.38 18.87 -1.09
CA GLU A 214 -16.47 17.58 -1.80
C GLU A 214 -15.09 16.96 -2.01
N TYR A 215 -14.07 17.75 -2.34
CA TYR A 215 -12.70 17.24 -2.49
C TYR A 215 -12.09 16.83 -1.15
N GLU A 216 -12.35 17.60 -0.09
CA GLU A 216 -12.00 17.23 1.29
C GLU A 216 -12.65 15.89 1.65
N ALA A 217 -13.92 15.70 1.29
CA ALA A 217 -14.67 14.47 1.52
C ALA A 217 -14.08 13.28 0.77
N GLN A 218 -13.60 13.47 -0.47
CA GLN A 218 -12.89 12.41 -1.21
C GLN A 218 -11.54 12.07 -0.56
N PHE A 219 -10.76 13.07 -0.16
CA PHE A 219 -9.50 12.82 0.56
C PHE A 219 -9.74 12.10 1.89
N LYS A 220 -10.75 12.49 2.66
CA LYS A 220 -11.13 11.83 3.91
C LYS A 220 -11.60 10.40 3.69
N PHE A 221 -12.36 10.13 2.64
CA PHE A 221 -12.69 8.75 2.25
C PHE A 221 -11.42 7.91 2.04
N LEU A 222 -10.45 8.43 1.29
CA LEU A 222 -9.17 7.74 1.05
C LEU A 222 -8.39 7.53 2.36
N ARG A 223 -8.32 8.54 3.24
CA ARG A 223 -7.66 8.42 4.54
C ARG A 223 -8.32 7.37 5.43
N GLY A 224 -9.65 7.36 5.46
CA GLY A 224 -10.44 6.36 6.17
C GLY A 224 -10.18 4.94 5.64
N LEU A 225 -10.08 4.76 4.32
CA LEU A 225 -9.73 3.47 3.70
C LEU A 225 -8.33 3.00 4.12
N LEU A 226 -7.32 3.88 4.04
CA LEU A 226 -5.94 3.51 4.38
C LEU A 226 -5.76 3.20 5.86
N TYR A 227 -6.40 3.97 6.75
CA TYR A 227 -6.39 3.65 8.17
C TYR A 227 -7.18 2.39 8.49
N PHE A 228 -8.26 2.11 7.77
CA PHE A 228 -8.98 0.86 7.92
C PHE A 228 -8.13 -0.36 7.51
N ASN A 229 -7.32 -0.23 6.46
CA ASN A 229 -6.32 -1.25 6.13
C ASN A 229 -5.28 -1.39 7.25
N LEU A 230 -4.67 -0.28 7.69
CA LEU A 230 -3.65 -0.29 8.72
C LEU A 230 -4.13 -0.89 10.04
N ILE A 231 -5.36 -0.61 10.48
CA ILE A 231 -5.87 -1.14 11.74
C ILE A 231 -6.19 -2.63 11.65
N LYS A 232 -6.65 -3.12 10.50
CA LYS A 232 -6.83 -4.56 10.27
C LYS A 232 -5.50 -5.29 10.23
N ILE A 233 -4.53 -4.75 9.48
CA ILE A 233 -3.20 -5.35 9.30
C ILE A 233 -2.39 -5.31 10.59
N TYR A 234 -2.27 -4.14 11.21
CA TYR A 234 -1.32 -3.89 12.29
C TYR A 234 -1.96 -3.72 13.66
N GLY A 235 -3.28 -3.68 13.78
CA GLY A 235 -3.99 -3.53 15.07
C GLY A 235 -3.87 -2.15 15.74
N ASN A 236 -2.65 -1.61 15.85
CA ASN A 236 -2.35 -0.39 16.60
C ASN A 236 -1.45 0.59 15.81
N PRO A 237 -1.93 1.15 14.68
CA PRO A 237 -1.17 2.10 13.89
C PRO A 237 -0.99 3.46 14.58
N LEU A 238 0.00 4.24 14.14
CA LEU A 238 0.20 5.64 14.48
C LEU A 238 -0.81 6.52 13.73
N LEU A 239 -1.43 7.46 14.44
CA LEU A 239 -2.45 8.34 13.87
C LEU A 239 -1.83 9.70 13.49
N SER A 240 -1.88 10.03 12.20
CA SER A 240 -1.43 11.30 11.63
C SER A 240 -2.53 11.87 10.73
N VAL A 241 -3.04 13.04 11.11
CA VAL A 241 -4.22 13.67 10.50
C VAL A 241 -3.90 15.01 9.82
N THR A 242 -2.63 15.36 9.79
CA THR A 242 -2.05 16.53 9.12
C THR A 242 -0.74 16.12 8.43
N ALA A 243 -0.33 16.87 7.42
CA ALA A 243 0.95 16.73 6.75
C ALA A 243 2.05 17.57 7.40
N GLU A 244 1.70 18.44 8.34
CA GLU A 244 2.66 19.17 9.16
C GLU A 244 3.52 18.20 9.97
N ILE A 245 4.82 18.46 10.02
CA ILE A 245 5.78 17.65 10.76
C ILE A 245 6.43 18.54 11.81
N ASP A 246 6.26 18.17 13.08
CA ASP A 246 7.02 18.77 14.17
C ASP A 246 8.44 18.20 14.21
N LEU A 247 9.42 19.07 13.92
CA LEU A 247 10.85 18.73 13.95
C LEU A 247 11.53 19.11 15.28
N SER A 248 10.77 19.60 16.27
CA SER A 248 11.32 20.06 17.55
C SER A 248 11.67 18.92 18.52
N GLY A 249 11.26 17.68 18.22
CA GLY A 249 11.47 16.51 19.05
C GLY A 249 11.24 15.19 18.29
N PRO A 250 11.27 14.03 18.99
CA PRO A 250 10.88 12.77 18.39
C PRO A 250 9.41 12.82 17.95
N PRO A 251 9.03 12.08 16.89
CA PRO A 251 7.64 11.97 16.48
C PRO A 251 6.72 11.61 17.65
N ASN A 252 5.60 12.31 17.76
CA ASN A 252 4.61 12.10 18.81
C ASN A 252 3.21 12.00 18.21
N TYR A 253 2.95 10.85 17.58
CA TYR A 253 1.65 10.52 17.02
C TYR A 253 0.85 9.68 18.03
N PRO A 254 -0.47 9.91 18.21
CA PRO A 254 -1.31 9.00 18.97
C PRO A 254 -1.20 7.57 18.42
N GLN A 255 -1.08 6.60 19.31
CA GLN A 255 -1.05 5.19 18.94
C GLN A 255 -2.04 4.43 19.82
N ASN A 256 -3.30 4.41 19.39
CA ASN A 256 -4.37 3.74 20.09
C ASN A 256 -5.44 3.30 19.10
N PRO A 257 -5.89 2.02 19.11
CA PRO A 257 -6.84 1.54 18.13
C PRO A 257 -8.17 2.31 18.17
N ASN A 258 -8.66 2.67 19.36
CA ASN A 258 -9.92 3.39 19.51
C ASN A 258 -9.85 4.80 18.92
N THR A 259 -8.72 5.51 19.09
CA THR A 259 -8.55 6.83 18.47
C THR A 259 -8.48 6.73 16.95
N THR A 260 -7.86 5.67 16.43
CA THR A 260 -7.80 5.42 14.98
C THR A 260 -9.18 5.08 14.42
N TYR A 261 -9.95 4.17 15.06
CA TYR A 261 -11.34 3.89 14.66
C TYR A 261 -12.22 5.14 14.70
N THR A 262 -12.05 5.99 15.73
CA THR A 262 -12.77 7.27 15.82
C THR A 262 -12.46 8.15 14.61
N GLN A 263 -11.18 8.29 14.24
CA GLN A 263 -10.81 9.08 13.06
C GLN A 263 -11.36 8.50 11.75
N ILE A 264 -11.34 7.17 11.60
CA ILE A 264 -11.93 6.49 10.43
C ILE A 264 -13.43 6.78 10.36
N GLU A 265 -14.16 6.65 11.47
CA GLU A 265 -15.60 6.92 11.56
C GLU A 265 -15.90 8.40 11.22
N GLU A 266 -15.15 9.34 11.77
CA GLU A 266 -15.29 10.77 11.48
C GLU A 266 -15.04 11.11 10.00
N ASP A 267 -13.97 10.59 9.41
CA ASP A 267 -13.61 10.83 8.01
C ASP A 267 -14.68 10.27 7.06
N LEU A 268 -15.16 9.04 7.32
CA LEU A 268 -16.16 8.39 6.48
C LEU A 268 -17.56 8.99 6.67
N LEU A 269 -17.94 9.41 7.88
CA LEU A 269 -19.20 10.15 8.09
C LEU A 269 -19.18 11.50 7.37
N PHE A 270 -18.04 12.21 7.41
CA PHE A 270 -17.87 13.44 6.63
C PHE A 270 -18.01 13.16 5.13
N ALA A 271 -17.43 12.07 4.63
CA ALA A 271 -17.57 11.65 3.25
C ALA A 271 -19.03 11.34 2.89
N VAL A 272 -19.74 10.58 3.72
CA VAL A 272 -21.18 10.29 3.53
C VAL A 272 -22.02 11.57 3.47
N GLN A 273 -21.71 12.58 4.29
CA GLN A 273 -22.48 13.81 4.33
C GLN A 273 -22.25 14.71 3.10
N ASN A 274 -21.04 14.71 2.55
CA ASN A 274 -20.59 15.75 1.62
C ASN A 274 -20.31 15.25 0.20
N LEU A 275 -20.25 13.93 -0.02
CA LEU A 275 -20.17 13.37 -1.37
C LEU A 275 -21.57 13.27 -2.02
N PRO A 276 -21.66 13.44 -3.34
CA PRO A 276 -22.92 13.23 -4.06
C PRO A 276 -23.28 11.74 -4.09
N VAL A 277 -24.57 11.44 -4.23
CA VAL A 277 -25.04 10.12 -4.65
C VAL A 277 -24.71 9.96 -6.13
N SER A 278 -23.96 8.90 -6.47
CA SER A 278 -23.49 8.61 -7.82
C SER A 278 -23.27 7.10 -7.95
N GLU A 279 -23.34 6.59 -9.17
CA GLU A 279 -22.98 5.21 -9.53
C GLU A 279 -21.55 5.11 -10.10
N SER A 280 -20.78 6.22 -10.11
CA SER A 280 -19.34 6.17 -10.45
C SER A 280 -18.60 5.24 -9.49
N ASN A 281 -17.84 4.31 -10.07
CA ASN A 281 -17.16 3.25 -9.33
C ASN A 281 -15.64 3.47 -9.22
N ASP A 282 -15.08 4.45 -9.91
CA ASP A 282 -13.66 4.83 -9.88
C ASP A 282 -13.35 5.97 -8.91
N ARG A 283 -14.39 6.55 -8.28
CA ARG A 283 -14.28 7.61 -7.29
C ARG A 283 -15.20 7.35 -6.10
N ALA A 284 -14.80 7.89 -4.96
CA ALA A 284 -15.65 7.93 -3.79
C ALA A 284 -16.90 8.75 -4.09
N ASN A 285 -18.04 8.18 -3.73
CA ASN A 285 -19.35 8.83 -3.73
C ASN A 285 -20.03 8.50 -2.40
N GLN A 286 -21.24 9.02 -2.18
CA GLN A 286 -21.94 8.77 -0.92
C GLN A 286 -22.19 7.29 -0.64
N LEU A 287 -22.58 6.50 -1.65
CA LEU A 287 -22.90 5.09 -1.48
C LEU A 287 -21.65 4.26 -1.19
N THR A 288 -20.52 4.59 -1.81
CA THR A 288 -19.24 3.91 -1.51
C THR A 288 -18.70 4.28 -0.12
N ALA A 289 -18.86 5.53 0.32
CA ALA A 289 -18.53 5.94 1.68
C ALA A 289 -19.39 5.20 2.72
N ARG A 290 -20.69 5.03 2.45
CA ARG A 290 -21.58 4.22 3.30
C ARG A 290 -21.16 2.76 3.33
N ALA A 291 -20.77 2.20 2.18
CA ALA A 291 -20.34 0.80 2.08
C ALA A 291 -19.07 0.55 2.90
N LEU A 292 -18.05 1.40 2.74
CA LEU A 292 -16.82 1.31 3.51
C LEU A 292 -17.07 1.50 5.01
N LEU A 293 -17.92 2.46 5.39
CA LEU A 293 -18.30 2.68 6.79
C LEU A 293 -19.06 1.50 7.39
N ALA A 294 -19.95 0.85 6.62
CA ALA A 294 -20.59 -0.39 7.05
C ALA A 294 -19.56 -1.49 7.30
N LYS A 295 -18.56 -1.66 6.43
CA LYS A 295 -17.47 -2.63 6.63
C LYS A 295 -16.67 -2.33 7.89
N VAL A 296 -16.35 -1.05 8.17
CA VAL A 296 -15.71 -0.62 9.42
C VAL A 296 -16.54 -1.05 10.63
N TYR A 297 -17.84 -0.77 10.62
CA TYR A 297 -18.72 -1.16 11.72
C TYR A 297 -18.86 -2.68 11.89
N MET A 298 -18.90 -3.44 10.79
CA MET A 298 -18.89 -4.91 10.84
C MET A 298 -17.60 -5.44 11.49
N THR A 299 -16.44 -4.84 11.18
CA THR A 299 -15.18 -5.19 11.84
C THR A 299 -15.17 -4.80 13.32
N MET A 300 -15.65 -3.61 13.69
CA MET A 300 -15.73 -3.18 15.09
C MET A 300 -16.69 -4.05 15.92
N ALA A 301 -17.76 -4.54 15.29
CA ALA A 301 -18.75 -5.38 15.95
C ALA A 301 -18.20 -6.77 16.31
N GLY A 302 -17.28 -7.30 15.50
CA GLY A 302 -16.63 -8.59 15.70
C GLY A 302 -15.30 -8.50 16.48
N PHE A 303 -14.58 -9.61 16.51
CA PHE A 303 -13.27 -9.70 17.16
C PHE A 303 -12.24 -8.76 16.48
N PRO A 304 -11.34 -8.10 17.24
CA PRO A 304 -11.15 -8.20 18.69
C PRO A 304 -11.98 -7.22 19.52
N LEU A 305 -12.62 -6.21 18.90
CA LEU A 305 -13.33 -5.15 19.63
C LEU A 305 -14.63 -5.62 20.27
N ASN A 306 -15.37 -6.51 19.60
CA ASN A 306 -16.63 -7.08 20.05
C ASN A 306 -17.68 -6.01 20.42
N GLU A 307 -17.68 -4.87 19.73
CA GLU A 307 -18.64 -3.79 19.95
C GLU A 307 -19.97 -4.08 19.23
N THR A 308 -20.69 -5.10 19.68
CA THR A 308 -21.88 -5.64 19.00
C THR A 308 -22.97 -4.60 18.65
N SER A 309 -23.03 -3.46 19.34
CA SER A 309 -23.90 -2.35 18.95
C SER A 309 -23.61 -1.80 17.54
N LYS A 310 -22.38 -1.96 17.03
CA LYS A 310 -21.98 -1.49 15.69
C LYS A 310 -22.64 -2.29 14.56
N TYR A 311 -23.15 -3.49 14.80
CA TYR A 311 -24.00 -4.19 13.81
C TYR A 311 -25.20 -3.34 13.41
N ALA A 312 -25.84 -2.63 14.36
CA ALA A 312 -26.99 -1.78 14.07
C ALA A 312 -26.62 -0.59 13.18
N ASN A 313 -25.45 0.01 13.42
CA ASN A 313 -24.92 1.08 12.59
C ASN A 313 -24.62 0.57 11.17
N ALA A 314 -23.96 -0.59 11.05
CA ALA A 314 -23.70 -1.23 9.75
C ALA A 314 -25.00 -1.46 8.97
N LEU A 315 -25.99 -2.07 9.62
CA LEU A 315 -27.28 -2.40 9.01
C LEU A 315 -28.02 -1.15 8.50
N GLU A 316 -27.92 -0.01 9.18
CA GLU A 316 -28.50 1.26 8.70
C GLU A 316 -27.91 1.67 7.35
N HIS A 317 -26.58 1.65 7.22
CA HIS A 317 -25.90 1.99 5.97
C HIS A 317 -26.19 0.96 4.87
N LEU A 318 -26.17 -0.33 5.19
CA LEU A 318 -26.42 -1.42 4.24
C LEU A 318 -27.85 -1.37 3.67
N LYS A 319 -28.86 -1.05 4.49
CA LYS A 319 -30.26 -0.88 4.04
C LYS A 319 -30.44 0.29 3.07
N ILE A 320 -29.62 1.34 3.17
CA ILE A 320 -29.67 2.47 2.24
C ILE A 320 -29.08 2.09 0.87
N ILE A 321 -28.03 1.26 0.87
CA ILE A 321 -27.38 0.78 -0.36
C ILE A 321 -28.23 -0.30 -1.05
N GLN A 322 -28.95 -1.11 -0.26
CA GLN A 322 -29.82 -2.16 -0.79
C GLN A 322 -30.81 -1.62 -1.83
N GLY A 323 -30.77 -2.20 -3.03
CA GLY A 323 -31.61 -1.82 -4.17
C GLY A 323 -31.14 -0.60 -4.95
N GLN A 324 -29.97 -0.04 -4.63
CA GLN A 324 -29.31 0.99 -5.45
C GLN A 324 -28.35 0.39 -6.50
N TYR A 325 -27.98 -0.88 -6.34
CA TYR A 325 -27.11 -1.63 -7.24
C TYR A 325 -27.76 -2.97 -7.59
N GLU A 326 -27.27 -3.63 -8.62
CA GLU A 326 -27.82 -4.89 -9.14
C GLU A 326 -26.71 -5.91 -9.36
N LEU A 327 -26.97 -7.16 -8.97
CA LEU A 327 -26.06 -8.27 -9.27
C LEU A 327 -26.01 -8.51 -10.78
N ILE A 328 -24.80 -8.68 -11.33
CA ILE A 328 -24.63 -9.11 -12.71
C ILE A 328 -25.08 -10.56 -12.82
N ALA A 329 -25.97 -10.83 -13.78
CA ALA A 329 -26.62 -12.13 -13.94
C ALA A 329 -25.61 -13.28 -14.20
N ASN A 330 -24.57 -13.02 -15.00
CA ASN A 330 -23.49 -13.97 -15.23
C ASN A 330 -22.31 -13.63 -14.31
N TYR A 331 -21.97 -14.54 -13.39
CA TYR A 331 -20.90 -14.34 -12.43
C TYR A 331 -19.56 -13.95 -13.08
N ASN A 332 -19.18 -14.63 -14.15
CA ASN A 332 -17.91 -14.37 -14.82
C ASN A 332 -17.84 -12.98 -15.45
N SER A 333 -18.98 -12.44 -15.88
CA SER A 333 -19.04 -11.11 -16.49
C SER A 333 -18.63 -9.99 -15.53
N ILE A 334 -18.63 -10.22 -14.22
CA ILE A 334 -18.21 -9.22 -13.22
C ILE A 334 -16.73 -8.84 -13.40
N PHE A 335 -15.89 -9.83 -13.73
CA PHE A 335 -14.42 -9.74 -13.69
C PHE A 335 -13.80 -9.59 -15.09
N LYS A 336 -14.63 -9.33 -16.11
CA LYS A 336 -14.15 -9.07 -17.47
C LYS A 336 -13.81 -7.60 -17.64
N GLU A 337 -12.63 -7.34 -18.20
CA GLU A 337 -12.12 -5.99 -18.51
C GLU A 337 -13.16 -5.10 -19.21
N GLU A 338 -13.86 -5.66 -20.21
CA GLU A 338 -14.91 -4.95 -20.96
C GLU A 338 -16.10 -4.45 -20.13
N ASN A 339 -16.29 -5.00 -18.91
CA ASN A 339 -17.41 -4.66 -18.05
C ASN A 339 -17.04 -3.77 -16.86
N GLU A 340 -15.76 -3.61 -16.51
CA GLU A 340 -15.30 -2.99 -15.26
C GLU A 340 -15.89 -1.58 -15.01
N VAL A 341 -16.01 -0.77 -16.06
CA VAL A 341 -16.55 0.61 -15.98
C VAL A 341 -18.07 0.65 -15.88
N SER A 342 -18.78 -0.28 -16.52
CA SER A 342 -20.24 -0.25 -16.67
C SER A 342 -20.99 -1.23 -15.75
N ASN A 343 -20.24 -1.94 -14.90
CA ASN A 343 -20.74 -2.98 -14.03
C ASN A 343 -21.62 -2.41 -12.90
N SER A 344 -22.92 -2.74 -12.92
CA SER A 344 -23.91 -2.34 -11.91
C SER A 344 -23.73 -3.00 -10.53
N GLU A 345 -22.79 -3.93 -10.40
CA GLU A 345 -22.47 -4.62 -9.15
C GLU A 345 -21.27 -4.00 -8.44
N ILE A 346 -20.40 -3.26 -9.13
CA ILE A 346 -19.18 -2.68 -8.55
C ILE A 346 -19.50 -1.31 -7.97
N LEU A 347 -19.38 -1.17 -6.65
CA LEU A 347 -19.55 0.10 -5.96
C LEU A 347 -18.26 0.92 -6.05
N PHE A 348 -17.11 0.30 -5.78
CA PHE A 348 -15.82 0.96 -5.79
C PHE A 348 -14.73 0.01 -6.30
N ARG A 349 -13.94 0.47 -7.27
CA ARG A 349 -12.82 -0.24 -7.87
C ARG A 349 -11.53 0.58 -7.81
N ILE A 350 -10.41 -0.12 -7.82
CA ILE A 350 -9.10 0.47 -8.13
C ILE A 350 -8.87 0.30 -9.62
N ALA A 351 -8.75 1.42 -10.31
CA ALA A 351 -8.62 1.47 -11.76
C ALA A 351 -7.19 1.16 -12.21
N TYR A 352 -7.00 0.31 -13.21
CA TYR A 352 -5.74 0.05 -13.91
C TYR A 352 -5.97 0.29 -15.42
N ASP A 353 -4.92 0.67 -16.16
CA ASP A 353 -5.05 0.99 -17.60
C ASP A 353 -4.08 0.17 -18.48
N GLY A 354 -3.28 -0.71 -17.86
CA GLY A 354 -2.38 -1.63 -18.58
C GLY A 354 -1.16 -0.95 -19.20
N GLU A 355 -0.94 0.35 -18.98
CA GLU A 355 0.29 1.04 -19.40
C GLU A 355 1.49 0.75 -18.45
N GLU A 356 2.69 1.18 -18.86
CA GLU A 356 3.91 0.99 -18.08
C GLU A 356 3.79 1.70 -16.71
N ASN A 357 3.82 0.92 -15.62
CA ASN A 357 3.61 1.34 -14.22
C ASN A 357 2.15 1.60 -13.80
N THR A 358 1.18 1.16 -14.59
CA THR A 358 -0.27 1.24 -14.29
C THR A 358 -1.00 -0.04 -14.64
N SER A 359 -0.22 -1.10 -14.80
CA SER A 359 -0.64 -2.48 -14.98
C SER A 359 -0.79 -3.18 -13.64
N SER A 360 -1.79 -4.04 -13.50
CA SER A 360 -1.93 -4.97 -12.38
C SER A 360 -1.20 -6.28 -12.63
N SER A 361 -0.85 -6.96 -11.54
CA SER A 361 -0.25 -8.30 -11.52
C SER A 361 -1.29 -9.40 -11.21
N PHE A 362 -2.57 -9.11 -11.41
CA PHE A 362 -3.69 -10.00 -11.09
C PHE A 362 -3.69 -11.35 -11.77
N ASN A 363 -2.90 -11.56 -12.81
CA ASN A 363 -2.73 -12.88 -13.43
C ASN A 363 -1.43 -13.58 -13.01
N ASP A 364 -0.48 -12.88 -12.38
CA ASP A 364 0.87 -13.39 -12.12
C ASP A 364 0.98 -14.31 -10.89
N TYR A 365 -0.02 -14.28 -10.01
CA TYR A 365 -0.05 -15.09 -8.79
C TYR A 365 -0.93 -16.33 -8.91
N TRP A 366 -1.66 -16.46 -10.01
CA TRP A 366 -2.78 -17.41 -10.14
C TRP A 366 -2.52 -18.36 -11.30
N GLY A 367 -3.15 -19.53 -11.24
CA GLY A 367 -3.06 -20.48 -12.33
C GLY A 367 -4.00 -20.16 -13.50
N PRO A 368 -4.09 -21.04 -14.51
CA PRO A 368 -3.63 -22.41 -14.52
C PRO A 368 -2.50 -22.66 -15.52
N ILE A 369 -1.38 -21.91 -15.45
CA ILE A 369 -0.23 -22.12 -16.34
C ILE A 369 0.54 -23.42 -15.98
N GLY A 370 0.05 -24.14 -14.96
CA GLY A 370 0.57 -25.41 -14.48
C GLY A 370 1.44 -25.21 -13.25
N VAL A 371 2.01 -26.28 -12.69
CA VAL A 371 2.89 -26.18 -11.52
C VAL A 371 4.21 -25.46 -11.89
N THR A 372 4.17 -24.13 -11.93
CA THR A 372 5.26 -23.24 -12.31
C THR A 372 5.43 -22.14 -11.26
N GLU A 373 6.51 -21.37 -11.35
CA GLU A 373 6.72 -20.21 -10.47
C GLU A 373 5.66 -19.11 -10.64
N ARG A 374 4.93 -19.09 -11.77
CA ARG A 374 3.83 -18.13 -12.02
C ARG A 374 2.51 -18.53 -11.37
N ASP A 375 2.39 -19.77 -10.89
CA ASP A 375 1.26 -20.18 -10.05
C ASP A 375 1.68 -19.98 -8.57
N ALA A 376 2.00 -18.75 -8.17
CA ALA A 376 2.59 -18.47 -6.84
C ALA A 376 1.61 -18.75 -5.68
N LEU A 377 0.30 -18.68 -5.93
CA LEU A 377 -0.76 -19.09 -5.01
C LEU A 377 -1.51 -20.31 -5.58
N VAL A 378 -1.78 -21.28 -4.71
CA VAL A 378 -2.53 -22.50 -5.04
C VAL A 378 -3.68 -22.69 -4.07
N LEU A 379 -4.65 -23.53 -4.46
CA LEU A 379 -5.79 -23.83 -3.61
C LEU A 379 -5.36 -24.61 -2.36
N VAL A 380 -5.98 -24.30 -1.24
CA VAL A 380 -5.97 -25.18 -0.06
C VAL A 380 -6.71 -26.48 -0.43
N PRO A 381 -6.12 -27.66 -0.16
CA PRO A 381 -6.79 -28.93 -0.40
C PRO A 381 -8.16 -28.95 0.27
N GLY A 382 -9.19 -29.31 -0.50
CA GLY A 382 -10.57 -29.34 -0.03
C GLY A 382 -11.36 -28.04 -0.20
N PHE A 383 -10.73 -26.90 -0.54
CA PHE A 383 -11.46 -25.66 -0.82
C PHE A 383 -12.54 -25.87 -1.89
N ALA A 384 -12.17 -26.50 -3.00
CA ALA A 384 -13.07 -26.82 -4.11
C ALA A 384 -14.31 -27.65 -3.70
N ASN A 385 -14.20 -28.48 -2.64
CA ASN A 385 -15.34 -29.26 -2.15
C ASN A 385 -16.46 -28.37 -1.59
N SER A 386 -16.16 -27.12 -1.22
CA SER A 386 -17.12 -26.15 -0.70
C SER A 386 -18.22 -25.83 -1.72
N PHE A 387 -17.93 -25.92 -3.02
CA PHE A 387 -18.91 -25.70 -4.10
C PHE A 387 -19.83 -26.90 -4.35
N ASN A 388 -19.49 -28.08 -3.80
CA ASN A 388 -20.24 -29.32 -4.01
C ASN A 388 -21.13 -29.67 -2.79
N ASN A 389 -21.85 -28.67 -2.27
CA ASN A 389 -22.70 -28.77 -1.08
C ASN A 389 -21.99 -29.34 0.16
N MET A 390 -20.65 -29.26 0.23
CA MET A 390 -19.81 -29.90 1.25
C MET A 390 -20.04 -31.43 1.41
N ALA A 391 -20.79 -32.06 0.50
CA ALA A 391 -21.36 -33.38 0.69
C ALA A 391 -20.48 -34.51 0.10
N ALA A 392 -19.51 -34.17 -0.76
CA ALA A 392 -18.58 -35.13 -1.34
C ALA A 392 -17.21 -34.51 -1.62
N THR A 393 -16.16 -35.16 -1.11
CA THR A 393 -14.77 -34.92 -1.52
C THR A 393 -14.59 -35.34 -2.98
N PHE A 394 -13.89 -34.54 -3.77
CA PHE A 394 -13.47 -35.00 -5.11
C PHE A 394 -12.53 -36.21 -5.00
N ASN A 395 -12.81 -37.26 -5.77
CA ASN A 395 -11.94 -38.45 -5.84
C ASN A 395 -10.59 -38.09 -6.48
N ASN A 396 -9.53 -38.84 -6.17
CA ASN A 396 -8.26 -38.77 -6.90
C ASN A 396 -7.94 -40.15 -7.50
N PRO A 397 -8.01 -40.34 -8.84
CA PRO A 397 -8.32 -39.33 -9.86
C PRO A 397 -9.82 -38.97 -9.96
N VAL A 398 -10.14 -37.75 -10.38
CA VAL A 398 -11.50 -37.33 -10.79
C VAL A 398 -11.82 -37.82 -12.20
N SER A 399 -13.11 -37.93 -12.51
CA SER A 399 -13.60 -38.22 -13.86
C SER A 399 -14.27 -37.00 -14.48
N PHE A 400 -13.98 -36.73 -15.75
CA PHE A 400 -14.57 -35.65 -16.52
C PHE A 400 -15.73 -36.14 -17.40
N PRO A 401 -16.75 -35.29 -17.69
CA PRO A 401 -16.89 -33.90 -17.23
C PRO A 401 -17.29 -33.79 -15.75
N ILE A 402 -16.80 -32.76 -15.08
CA ILE A 402 -17.25 -32.37 -13.74
C ILE A 402 -18.47 -31.47 -13.91
N VAL A 403 -19.56 -31.76 -13.19
CA VAL A 403 -20.78 -30.96 -13.23
C VAL A 403 -21.10 -30.55 -11.80
N ILE A 404 -20.96 -29.26 -11.53
CA ILE A 404 -21.33 -28.61 -10.27
C ILE A 404 -22.43 -27.59 -10.61
N GLU A 405 -23.51 -27.59 -9.82
CA GLU A 405 -24.66 -26.70 -10.08
C GLU A 405 -24.34 -25.22 -9.80
N ASP A 406 -23.43 -24.96 -8.86
CA ASP A 406 -22.93 -23.63 -8.55
C ASP A 406 -21.98 -23.16 -9.67
N ASN A 407 -22.44 -22.21 -10.49
CA ASN A 407 -21.70 -21.71 -11.65
C ASN A 407 -20.42 -20.96 -11.25
N ARG A 408 -20.25 -20.58 -9.98
CA ARG A 408 -19.00 -19.97 -9.53
C ARG A 408 -17.86 -20.97 -9.59
N PHE A 409 -18.13 -22.27 -9.42
CA PHE A 409 -17.09 -23.30 -9.44
C PHE A 409 -16.24 -23.26 -10.72
N GLU A 410 -16.86 -23.28 -11.90
CA GLU A 410 -16.14 -23.27 -13.18
C GLU A 410 -15.45 -21.92 -13.46
N ASN A 411 -15.88 -20.85 -12.79
CA ASN A 411 -15.32 -19.50 -12.93
C ASN A 411 -14.32 -19.14 -11.82
N SER A 412 -14.20 -19.98 -10.78
CA SER A 412 -13.33 -19.81 -9.61
C SER A 412 -12.20 -20.86 -9.58
N ILE A 413 -12.41 -22.03 -10.19
CA ILE A 413 -11.52 -23.18 -10.09
C ILE A 413 -11.15 -23.68 -11.48
N ALA A 414 -9.86 -23.58 -11.83
CA ALA A 414 -9.33 -24.27 -12.98
C ALA A 414 -9.08 -25.74 -12.64
N THR A 415 -9.96 -26.62 -13.14
CA THR A 415 -9.81 -28.09 -13.07
C THR A 415 -8.92 -28.64 -14.19
N PHE A 416 -8.08 -27.80 -14.77
CA PHE A 416 -7.26 -28.06 -15.95
C PHE A 416 -5.97 -27.25 -15.87
N SER A 417 -4.98 -27.62 -16.67
CA SER A 417 -3.76 -26.84 -16.91
C SER A 417 -3.67 -26.36 -18.35
N VAL A 418 -2.98 -25.24 -18.55
CA VAL A 418 -2.73 -24.61 -19.84
C VAL A 418 -1.23 -24.76 -20.17
N SER A 419 -0.94 -25.36 -21.32
CA SER A 419 0.42 -25.48 -21.85
C SER A 419 0.45 -25.05 -23.31
N GLY A 420 0.99 -23.86 -23.58
CA GLY A 420 0.86 -23.21 -24.89
C GLY A 420 -0.62 -22.97 -25.22
N SER A 421 -1.10 -23.49 -26.35
CA SER A 421 -2.53 -23.41 -26.73
C SER A 421 -3.34 -24.66 -26.38
N SER A 422 -2.81 -25.54 -25.54
CA SER A 422 -3.48 -26.79 -25.14
C SER A 422 -4.02 -26.68 -23.72
N VAL A 423 -5.27 -27.13 -23.52
CA VAL A 423 -5.89 -27.33 -22.21
C VAL A 423 -5.96 -28.82 -21.92
N VAL A 424 -5.49 -29.20 -20.73
CA VAL A 424 -5.45 -30.60 -20.27
C VAL A 424 -6.18 -30.70 -18.95
N ASN A 425 -7.14 -31.63 -18.87
CA ASN A 425 -7.87 -31.91 -17.64
C ASN A 425 -6.91 -32.40 -16.54
N GLU A 426 -6.99 -31.80 -15.36
CA GLU A 426 -6.21 -32.21 -14.19
C GLU A 426 -7.03 -33.23 -13.38
N GLU A 427 -6.68 -34.51 -13.55
CA GLU A 427 -7.34 -35.62 -12.84
C GLU A 427 -7.05 -35.63 -11.34
N ASN A 428 -5.98 -34.98 -10.88
CA ASN A 428 -5.69 -34.80 -9.47
C ASN A 428 -6.23 -33.43 -8.99
N PRO A 429 -7.21 -33.37 -8.07
CA PRO A 429 -7.67 -32.11 -7.49
C PRO A 429 -6.57 -31.25 -6.84
N ASP A 430 -5.48 -31.85 -6.37
CA ASP A 430 -4.34 -31.10 -5.81
C ASP A 430 -3.60 -30.25 -6.86
N ASN A 431 -3.80 -30.56 -8.15
CA ASN A 431 -3.27 -29.79 -9.27
C ASN A 431 -4.22 -28.70 -9.75
N TRP A 432 -5.44 -28.61 -9.21
CA TRP A 432 -6.35 -27.53 -9.56
C TRP A 432 -5.81 -26.18 -9.09
N ARG A 433 -6.24 -25.12 -9.76
CA ARG A 433 -5.72 -23.77 -9.53
C ARG A 433 -6.84 -22.77 -9.30
N PRO A 434 -6.56 -21.70 -8.52
CA PRO A 434 -7.46 -20.56 -8.51
C PRO A 434 -7.54 -20.00 -9.93
N LEU A 435 -8.75 -19.62 -10.33
CA LEU A 435 -9.09 -19.07 -11.63
C LEU A 435 -10.12 -17.99 -11.35
N LYS A 436 -9.90 -16.73 -11.69
CA LYS A 436 -10.91 -15.67 -11.53
C LYS A 436 -10.54 -14.44 -12.32
N TRP A 437 -9.26 -14.09 -12.21
CA TRP A 437 -8.59 -13.06 -12.96
C TRP A 437 -8.01 -13.71 -14.21
N TYR A 438 -8.67 -13.50 -15.35
CA TYR A 438 -8.17 -13.89 -16.68
C TYR A 438 -8.97 -13.17 -17.76
N ASN A 439 -8.36 -12.89 -18.92
CA ASN A 439 -9.03 -12.16 -19.99
C ASN A 439 -9.43 -13.12 -21.12
N GLY A 440 -10.55 -12.84 -21.79
CA GLY A 440 -11.04 -13.66 -22.90
C GLY A 440 -11.77 -14.94 -22.48
N GLU A 441 -11.86 -15.89 -23.41
CA GLU A 441 -12.65 -17.11 -23.26
C GLU A 441 -11.76 -18.36 -23.28
N LEU A 442 -11.98 -19.27 -22.33
CA LEU A 442 -11.30 -20.57 -22.32
C LEU A 442 -11.63 -21.37 -23.60
N PRO A 443 -10.67 -22.13 -24.16
CA PRO A 443 -9.30 -22.35 -23.69
C PRO A 443 -8.29 -21.27 -24.13
N ASN A 444 -8.73 -20.24 -24.86
CA ASN A 444 -7.85 -19.24 -25.47
C ASN A 444 -7.73 -17.95 -24.61
N ALA A 445 -8.02 -18.06 -23.31
CA ALA A 445 -7.89 -16.94 -22.39
C ALA A 445 -6.44 -16.45 -22.33
N ASP A 446 -6.28 -15.14 -22.17
CA ASP A 446 -5.00 -14.51 -21.92
C ASP A 446 -4.73 -14.44 -20.42
N PHE A 447 -3.81 -15.31 -19.98
CA PHE A 447 -3.27 -15.36 -18.61
C PHE A 447 -2.06 -14.44 -18.42
N SER A 448 -1.83 -13.52 -19.35
CA SER A 448 -0.78 -12.50 -19.28
C SER A 448 -1.32 -11.07 -19.36
N SER A 449 -2.65 -10.91 -19.36
CA SER A 449 -3.28 -9.59 -19.27
C SER A 449 -2.98 -8.93 -17.92
N THR A 450 -2.75 -7.62 -17.96
CA THR A 450 -2.30 -6.82 -16.82
C THR A 450 -3.14 -5.56 -16.62
N SER A 451 -4.35 -5.51 -17.18
CA SER A 451 -5.24 -4.33 -17.12
C SER A 451 -6.42 -4.50 -16.16
N PHE A 452 -6.51 -5.59 -15.39
CA PHE A 452 -7.65 -5.84 -14.50
C PHE A 452 -7.80 -4.75 -13.44
N ASP A 453 -9.00 -4.17 -13.40
CA ASP A 453 -9.49 -3.38 -12.30
C ASP A 453 -9.80 -4.27 -11.10
N TYR A 454 -9.46 -3.78 -9.91
CA TYR A 454 -9.77 -4.50 -8.68
C TYR A 454 -11.09 -4.02 -8.07
N PRO A 455 -12.15 -4.84 -8.04
CA PRO A 455 -13.45 -4.46 -7.48
C PRO A 455 -13.47 -4.55 -5.95
N LEU A 456 -12.81 -3.61 -5.28
CA LEU A 456 -12.66 -3.56 -3.82
C LEU A 456 -14.00 -3.67 -3.04
N ILE A 457 -15.09 -3.11 -3.57
CA ILE A 457 -16.43 -3.25 -2.98
C ILE A 457 -17.45 -3.59 -4.07
N ARG A 458 -18.11 -4.74 -3.92
CA ARG A 458 -19.21 -5.20 -4.79
C ARG A 458 -20.52 -5.36 -4.04
N TYR A 459 -21.63 -5.33 -4.77
CA TYR A 459 -22.97 -5.41 -4.20
C TYR A 459 -23.26 -6.79 -3.58
N ALA A 460 -22.65 -7.87 -4.06
CA ALA A 460 -22.74 -9.17 -3.40
C ALA A 460 -22.16 -9.14 -1.97
N ASP A 461 -21.03 -8.46 -1.74
CA ASP A 461 -20.49 -8.26 -0.39
C ASP A 461 -21.47 -7.49 0.50
N ILE A 462 -22.10 -6.43 -0.04
CA ILE A 462 -23.13 -5.65 0.66
C ILE A 462 -24.33 -6.50 1.07
N LEU A 463 -24.85 -7.33 0.17
CA LEU A 463 -25.97 -8.22 0.48
C LEU A 463 -25.62 -9.23 1.57
N LEU A 464 -24.42 -9.81 1.53
CA LEU A 464 -23.98 -10.79 2.52
C LEU A 464 -23.71 -10.13 3.88
N LEU A 465 -23.11 -8.93 3.93
CA LEU A 465 -22.97 -8.17 5.18
C LEU A 465 -24.34 -7.73 5.73
N LEU A 466 -25.30 -7.42 4.87
CA LEU A 466 -26.66 -7.08 5.26
C LEU A 466 -27.35 -8.28 5.91
N ALA A 467 -27.24 -9.47 5.29
CA ALA A 467 -27.76 -10.71 5.86
C ALA A 467 -27.12 -11.00 7.23
N GLU A 468 -25.82 -10.78 7.36
CA GLU A 468 -25.09 -10.97 8.61
C GLU A 468 -25.53 -10.00 9.71
N ALA A 469 -25.50 -8.69 9.44
CA ALA A 469 -25.88 -7.69 10.43
C ALA A 469 -27.34 -7.84 10.87
N GLU A 470 -28.25 -8.18 9.95
CA GLU A 470 -29.64 -8.46 10.27
C GLU A 470 -29.78 -9.73 11.12
N ASN A 471 -29.02 -10.79 10.82
CA ASN A 471 -28.97 -12.01 11.62
C ASN A 471 -28.49 -11.75 13.05
N GLU A 472 -27.43 -10.95 13.22
CA GLU A 472 -26.87 -10.64 14.53
C GLU A 472 -27.83 -9.86 15.44
N ILE A 473 -28.64 -8.97 14.86
CA ILE A 473 -29.54 -8.09 15.62
C ILE A 473 -30.90 -8.72 15.84
N ASN A 474 -31.47 -9.34 14.81
CA ASN A 474 -32.86 -9.77 14.77
C ASN A 474 -33.04 -11.29 14.57
N GLY A 475 -31.94 -12.04 14.41
CA GLY A 475 -31.98 -13.39 13.87
C GLY A 475 -32.24 -13.40 12.36
N PRO A 476 -32.35 -14.58 11.73
CA PRO A 476 -32.49 -14.69 10.28
C PRO A 476 -33.91 -14.29 9.85
N THR A 477 -34.13 -12.99 9.67
CA THR A 477 -35.40 -12.44 9.19
C THR A 477 -35.56 -12.64 7.69
N ALA A 478 -36.76 -12.36 7.15
CA ALA A 478 -37.00 -12.40 5.71
C ALA A 478 -35.98 -11.55 4.93
N LEU A 479 -35.60 -10.38 5.48
CA LEU A 479 -34.59 -9.52 4.88
C LEU A 479 -33.22 -10.23 4.75
N ALA A 480 -32.81 -10.94 5.79
CA ALA A 480 -31.53 -11.66 5.78
C ALA A 480 -31.56 -12.82 4.76
N TYR A 481 -32.65 -13.59 4.75
CA TYR A 481 -32.87 -14.66 3.77
C TYR A 481 -32.91 -14.14 2.34
N ASP A 482 -33.62 -13.04 2.08
CA ASP A 482 -33.73 -12.45 0.74
C ASP A 482 -32.37 -11.96 0.24
N ALA A 483 -31.52 -11.42 1.12
CA ALA A 483 -30.21 -10.92 0.75
C ALA A 483 -29.22 -12.05 0.38
N ILE A 484 -29.10 -13.09 1.21
CA ILE A 484 -28.24 -14.24 0.89
C ILE A 484 -28.76 -15.03 -0.32
N ASN A 485 -30.08 -15.19 -0.43
CA ASN A 485 -30.67 -15.95 -1.54
C ASN A 485 -30.56 -15.21 -2.88
N GLN A 486 -30.49 -13.88 -2.93
CA GLN A 486 -30.17 -13.16 -4.18
C GLN A 486 -28.81 -13.57 -4.75
N VAL A 487 -27.79 -13.69 -3.89
CA VAL A 487 -26.45 -14.15 -4.31
C VAL A 487 -26.49 -15.61 -4.78
N ARG A 488 -27.19 -16.47 -4.03
CA ARG A 488 -27.35 -17.89 -4.38
C ARG A 488 -28.13 -18.08 -5.68
N GLU A 489 -29.24 -17.36 -5.87
CA GLU A 489 -30.04 -17.46 -7.09
C GLU A 489 -29.21 -17.07 -8.33
N ARG A 490 -28.31 -16.09 -8.21
CA ARG A 490 -27.35 -15.76 -9.29
C ARG A 490 -26.35 -16.89 -9.53
N ALA A 491 -25.78 -17.46 -8.47
CA ALA A 491 -24.81 -18.54 -8.54
C ALA A 491 -25.38 -19.86 -9.13
N TYR A 492 -26.64 -20.18 -8.82
CA TYR A 492 -27.29 -21.41 -9.30
C TYR A 492 -28.20 -21.18 -10.52
N GLY A 493 -28.44 -19.93 -10.91
CA GLY A 493 -29.35 -19.54 -12.00
C GLY A 493 -30.83 -19.83 -11.74
N ASN A 494 -31.20 -20.20 -10.51
CA ASN A 494 -32.57 -20.53 -10.08
C ASN A 494 -32.67 -20.52 -8.53
N ASN A 495 -33.88 -20.72 -8.01
CA ASN A 495 -34.17 -20.69 -6.57
C ASN A 495 -34.19 -22.07 -5.87
N ALA A 496 -33.81 -23.15 -6.57
CA ALA A 496 -33.86 -24.51 -6.01
C ALA A 496 -32.86 -24.70 -4.86
N ASN A 497 -31.79 -23.93 -4.87
CA ASN A 497 -30.73 -23.96 -3.87
C ASN A 497 -30.85 -22.83 -2.82
N ASN A 498 -32.01 -22.16 -2.72
CA ASN A 498 -32.23 -21.15 -1.68
C ASN A 498 -32.12 -21.77 -0.28
N ILE A 499 -31.48 -21.05 0.63
CA ILE A 499 -31.56 -21.37 2.06
C ILE A 499 -33.00 -21.06 2.49
N THR A 500 -33.68 -22.08 3.01
CA THR A 500 -35.08 -21.97 3.43
C THR A 500 -35.18 -21.63 4.92
N SER A 501 -36.33 -21.08 5.32
CA SER A 501 -36.65 -20.79 6.73
C SER A 501 -36.45 -22.04 7.59
N ASN A 502 -35.79 -21.91 8.75
CA ASN A 502 -35.68 -22.84 9.91
C ASN A 502 -34.26 -22.94 10.49
N LEU A 503 -33.28 -22.22 9.94
CA LEU A 503 -31.96 -22.13 10.57
C LEU A 503 -32.07 -21.26 11.83
N ASN A 504 -31.34 -21.66 12.88
CA ASN A 504 -31.10 -20.75 14.00
C ASN A 504 -30.03 -19.70 13.64
N GLN A 505 -29.80 -18.72 14.52
CA GLN A 505 -28.88 -17.61 14.26
C GLN A 505 -27.45 -18.09 13.96
N GLU A 506 -26.95 -19.10 14.67
CA GLU A 506 -25.60 -19.65 14.48
C GLU A 506 -25.50 -20.45 13.17
N GLU A 507 -26.47 -21.32 12.89
CA GLU A 507 -26.53 -22.07 11.62
C GLU A 507 -26.62 -21.14 10.40
N PHE A 508 -27.38 -20.05 10.52
CA PHE A 508 -27.49 -19.06 9.47
C PHE A 508 -26.20 -18.24 9.30
N LEU A 509 -25.50 -17.93 10.40
CA LEU A 509 -24.20 -17.27 10.36
C LEU A 509 -23.16 -18.14 9.63
N GLU A 510 -23.09 -19.45 9.93
CA GLU A 510 -22.21 -20.37 9.20
C GLU A 510 -22.54 -20.42 7.71
N ALA A 511 -23.84 -20.40 7.35
CA ALA A 511 -24.25 -20.35 5.96
C ALA A 511 -23.83 -19.05 5.26
N ILE A 512 -23.87 -17.90 5.95
CA ILE A 512 -23.35 -16.63 5.44
C ILE A 512 -21.83 -16.70 5.26
N PHE A 513 -21.08 -17.22 6.24
CA PHE A 513 -19.62 -17.35 6.16
C PHE A 513 -19.18 -18.28 5.01
N LEU A 514 -19.94 -19.34 4.77
CA LEU A 514 -19.75 -20.20 3.59
C LEU A 514 -20.08 -19.44 2.30
N GLU A 515 -21.20 -18.73 2.24
CA GLU A 515 -21.58 -17.99 1.03
C GLU A 515 -20.56 -16.90 0.68
N ARG A 516 -20.04 -16.17 1.69
CA ARG A 516 -18.94 -15.22 1.53
C ARG A 516 -17.67 -15.89 1.01
N LYS A 517 -17.32 -17.06 1.54
CA LYS A 517 -16.19 -17.86 1.03
C LYS A 517 -16.33 -18.23 -0.44
N LEU A 518 -17.52 -18.61 -0.90
CA LEU A 518 -17.76 -19.01 -2.30
C LEU A 518 -17.84 -17.79 -3.23
N GLU A 519 -18.60 -16.77 -2.84
CA GLU A 519 -18.87 -15.58 -3.65
C GLU A 519 -17.64 -14.67 -3.80
N LEU A 520 -16.87 -14.53 -2.71
CA LEU A 520 -15.81 -13.53 -2.57
C LEU A 520 -14.39 -14.13 -2.60
N CYS A 521 -14.23 -15.39 -2.99
CA CYS A 521 -12.92 -16.02 -3.07
C CYS A 521 -11.99 -15.29 -4.05
N PHE A 522 -10.72 -15.16 -3.68
CA PHE A 522 -9.65 -14.52 -4.46
C PHE A 522 -9.79 -13.00 -4.62
N GLU A 523 -10.62 -12.37 -3.78
CA GLU A 523 -10.83 -10.92 -3.72
C GLU A 523 -10.31 -10.32 -2.41
N GLY A 524 -9.63 -11.12 -1.56
CA GLY A 524 -8.92 -10.61 -0.38
C GLY A 524 -9.80 -10.21 0.79
N HIS A 525 -10.92 -10.89 0.97
CA HIS A 525 -11.85 -10.67 2.07
C HIS A 525 -11.76 -11.75 3.16
N ARG A 526 -11.24 -12.94 2.85
CA ARG A 526 -11.44 -14.12 3.69
C ARG A 526 -10.73 -14.01 5.02
N ARG A 527 -9.50 -13.52 5.07
CA ARG A 527 -8.77 -13.36 6.34
C ARG A 527 -9.53 -12.41 7.27
N ASP A 528 -9.94 -11.25 6.77
CA ASP A 528 -10.70 -10.28 7.56
C ASP A 528 -12.01 -10.88 8.12
N ASP A 529 -12.73 -11.67 7.30
CA ASP A 529 -13.94 -12.38 7.74
C ASP A 529 -13.64 -13.40 8.85
N LEU A 530 -12.59 -14.21 8.69
CA LEU A 530 -12.18 -15.20 9.68
C LEU A 530 -11.70 -14.54 10.98
N ILE A 531 -11.01 -13.40 10.91
CA ILE A 531 -10.55 -12.67 12.09
C ILE A 531 -11.75 -12.10 12.85
N ARG A 532 -12.63 -11.33 12.19
CA ARG A 532 -13.77 -10.69 12.86
C ARG A 532 -14.77 -11.70 13.41
N GLY A 533 -14.86 -12.87 12.79
CA GLY A 533 -15.66 -14.00 13.27
C GLY A 533 -14.96 -14.90 14.28
N GLU A 534 -13.72 -14.61 14.68
CA GLU A 534 -12.89 -15.43 15.58
C GLU A 534 -12.72 -16.90 15.12
N LYS A 535 -12.67 -17.11 13.79
CA LYS A 535 -12.59 -18.42 13.11
C LYS A 535 -11.24 -18.74 12.49
N LEU A 536 -10.31 -17.78 12.45
CA LEU A 536 -9.02 -17.97 11.76
C LEU A 536 -8.22 -19.13 12.37
N GLN A 537 -8.12 -19.19 13.71
CA GLN A 537 -7.41 -20.27 14.38
C GLN A 537 -8.03 -21.63 14.09
N GLU A 538 -9.36 -21.75 14.17
CA GLU A 538 -10.09 -22.99 13.86
C GLU A 538 -9.78 -23.51 12.46
N VAL A 539 -9.80 -22.61 11.47
CA VAL A 539 -9.46 -22.91 10.08
C VAL A 539 -8.02 -23.39 9.92
N ILE A 540 -7.08 -22.78 10.63
CA ILE A 540 -5.67 -23.16 10.57
C ILE A 540 -5.43 -24.51 11.25
N ASP A 541 -6.09 -24.76 12.38
CA ASP A 541 -6.03 -26.03 13.09
C ASP A 541 -6.59 -27.16 12.20
N ASP A 542 -7.72 -26.94 11.51
CA ASP A 542 -8.27 -27.91 10.55
C ASP A 542 -7.29 -28.16 9.39
N PHE A 543 -6.67 -27.11 8.84
CA PHE A 543 -5.63 -27.25 7.81
C PHE A 543 -4.48 -28.13 8.30
N ASN A 544 -3.93 -27.85 9.49
CA ASN A 544 -2.79 -28.56 10.08
C ASN A 544 -3.09 -30.03 10.39
N ASN A 545 -4.34 -30.36 10.72
CA ASN A 545 -4.76 -31.73 11.01
C ASN A 545 -4.92 -32.60 9.74
N ASN A 546 -5.14 -31.97 8.58
CA ASN A 546 -5.46 -32.65 7.33
C ASN A 546 -4.35 -32.54 6.26
N ASN A 547 -3.23 -31.88 6.56
CA ASN A 547 -2.14 -31.65 5.60
C ASN A 547 -0.76 -31.97 6.22
N ASP A 548 0.18 -32.39 5.38
CA ASP A 548 1.56 -32.71 5.81
C ASP A 548 2.37 -31.46 6.22
N PHE A 549 2.00 -30.29 5.69
CA PHE A 549 2.59 -29.01 6.07
C PHE A 549 1.75 -28.35 7.17
N GLN A 550 2.43 -27.84 8.19
CA GLN A 550 1.79 -27.14 9.30
C GLN A 550 2.14 -25.66 9.32
N LYS A 551 1.11 -24.84 9.49
CA LYS A 551 1.18 -23.40 9.76
C LYS A 551 1.40 -23.20 11.26
N ASP A 552 2.32 -22.34 11.66
CA ASP A 552 2.68 -22.11 13.07
C ASP A 552 1.94 -20.90 13.65
N PHE A 553 0.63 -20.84 13.45
CA PHE A 553 -0.18 -19.72 13.90
C PHE A 553 -0.19 -19.60 15.42
N GLN A 554 0.07 -18.38 15.91
CA GLN A 554 -0.02 -18.00 17.30
C GLN A 554 -1.13 -16.96 17.52
N PRO A 555 -1.81 -16.93 18.68
CA PRO A 555 -2.93 -16.02 18.92
C PRO A 555 -2.62 -14.52 18.82
N HIS A 556 -1.36 -14.09 18.74
CA HIS A 556 -1.01 -12.69 18.52
C HIS A 556 -0.96 -12.31 17.03
N GLU A 557 -0.97 -13.29 16.14
CA GLU A 557 -0.82 -13.13 14.68
C GLU A 557 -2.14 -12.89 13.95
N TYR A 558 -3.22 -12.60 14.68
CA TYR A 558 -4.42 -11.98 14.11
C TYR A 558 -4.10 -10.60 13.51
N VAL A 559 -2.99 -9.98 13.92
CA VAL A 559 -2.43 -8.75 13.36
C VAL A 559 -0.93 -8.95 13.16
N TRP A 560 -0.34 -8.25 12.20
CA TRP A 560 1.10 -8.17 12.03
C TRP A 560 1.79 -7.31 13.11
N PRO A 561 3.10 -7.49 13.30
CA PRO A 561 3.88 -6.60 14.16
C PRO A 561 4.01 -5.20 13.57
N ILE A 562 4.17 -4.20 14.43
CA ILE A 562 4.69 -2.89 14.03
C ILE A 562 6.13 -3.07 13.52
N PRO A 563 6.51 -2.47 12.37
CA PRO A 563 7.85 -2.64 11.81
C PRO A 563 8.95 -2.26 12.79
N GLN A 564 10.02 -3.05 12.83
CA GLN A 564 11.15 -2.78 13.72
C GLN A 564 11.84 -1.45 13.38
N SER A 565 11.82 -1.04 12.11
CA SER A 565 12.29 0.26 11.64
C SER A 565 11.54 1.42 12.33
N GLU A 566 10.22 1.33 12.44
CA GLU A 566 9.38 2.32 13.13
C GLU A 566 9.70 2.36 14.62
N ILE A 567 9.75 1.19 15.28
CA ILE A 567 10.11 1.08 16.71
C ILE A 567 11.49 1.70 16.99
N ASN A 568 12.45 1.53 16.07
CA ASN A 568 13.79 2.08 16.22
C ASN A 568 13.84 3.62 16.01
N LEU A 569 12.99 4.16 15.13
CA LEU A 569 12.96 5.58 14.78
C LEU A 569 12.11 6.41 15.74
N ASN A 570 11.00 5.86 16.22
CA ASN A 570 10.04 6.52 17.07
C ASN A 570 10.08 5.91 18.48
N PRO A 571 10.74 6.55 19.46
CA PRO A 571 10.86 6.01 20.81
C PRO A 571 9.53 5.90 21.56
N ASN A 572 8.45 6.48 21.03
CA ASN A 572 7.10 6.39 21.59
C ASN A 572 6.25 5.31 20.92
N ALA A 573 6.70 4.69 19.84
CA ALA A 573 5.98 3.61 19.17
C ALA A 573 6.01 2.33 20.03
N ILE A 574 4.84 1.71 20.15
CA ILE A 574 4.57 0.53 20.98
C ILE A 574 4.31 -0.65 20.06
N GLN A 575 5.00 -1.76 20.33
CA GLN A 575 4.79 -3.03 19.62
C GLN A 575 3.48 -3.70 20.03
N ASN A 576 2.89 -4.47 19.13
CA ASN A 576 1.75 -5.33 19.41
C ASN A 576 2.12 -6.45 20.40
N PRO A 577 1.22 -6.81 21.33
CA PRO A 577 1.51 -7.87 22.29
C PRO A 577 1.88 -9.20 21.61
N GLY A 578 3.01 -9.80 22.02
CA GLY A 578 3.49 -11.08 21.48
C GLY A 578 4.70 -10.97 20.55
N TYR A 579 4.95 -9.78 19.99
CA TYR A 579 6.05 -9.49 19.06
C TYR A 579 7.26 -8.79 19.68
#